data_AF-A0A0B2UPI7-F1
#
_entry.id   AF-A0A0B2UPI7-F1
#
_cell.length_a   1.000
_cell.length_b   1.000
_cell.length_c   1.000
_cell.angle_alpha   90.00
_cell.angle_beta   90.00
_cell.angle_gamma   90.00
#
_symmetry.space_group_name_H-M   'P 1'
#
loop_
_entity.id
_entity.type
_entity.pdbx_description
1 polymer ?
#
loop_
_entity_poly.entity_id
_entity_poly.type
_entity_poly.pdbx_seq_one_letter_code
_entity_poly.pdbx_strand_id
1 'polypeptide(L)'
;MQYPAAICHFMSDPHFNEVINRICGSILNAGWTSYVALTLLLSLNRFATLVGNKWISALFTGKTLKGFVIACWVWGGIFLVAYMGPTLEIRYIPEMLTWRYSGRQPTERIVRHIAIISAILEIAVTALVYFATFVFLCFKQLCIHAPLQPANCNGPRVGTRELQILIQV
;
A
#
# COMPACT_ATOMS: atom_id res chain seq x y z
N MET A 1 3.15 13.32 -11.49
CA MET A 1 3.00 14.10 -10.23
C MET A 1 3.86 15.35 -10.36
N GLN A 2 3.24 16.49 -10.64
CA GLN A 2 3.92 17.77 -10.80
C GLN A 2 4.04 18.38 -9.39
N TYR A 3 5.25 18.36 -8.81
CA TYR A 3 5.49 19.08 -7.57
C TYR A 3 5.30 20.59 -7.84
N PRO A 4 4.65 21.34 -6.94
CA PRO A 4 4.49 22.78 -7.12
C PRO A 4 5.88 23.41 -7.28
N ALA A 5 6.10 24.15 -8.37
CA ALA A 5 7.39 24.78 -8.71
C ALA A 5 7.97 25.63 -7.56
N ALA A 6 7.11 26.13 -6.67
CA ALA A 6 7.48 26.85 -5.45
C ALA A 6 8.30 26.00 -4.46
N ILE A 7 8.01 24.70 -4.29
CA ILE A 7 8.75 23.81 -3.37
C ILE A 7 10.15 23.54 -3.93
N CYS A 8 10.27 23.35 -5.25
CA CYS A 8 11.55 23.16 -5.92
C CYS A 8 12.40 24.44 -5.92
N HIS A 9 11.80 25.62 -6.08
CA HIS A 9 12.51 26.90 -6.00
C HIS A 9 13.03 27.19 -4.58
N PHE A 10 12.23 26.87 -3.56
CA PHE A 10 12.63 27.04 -2.16
C PHE A 10 13.78 26.10 -1.75
N MET A 11 13.80 24.86 -2.26
CA MET A 11 14.89 23.89 -2.02
C MET A 11 16.15 24.12 -2.89
N SER A 12 16.05 24.92 -3.95
CA SER A 12 17.17 25.22 -4.86
C SER A 12 18.02 26.41 -4.41
N ASP A 13 17.61 27.13 -3.37
CA ASP A 13 18.39 28.26 -2.86
C ASP A 13 19.71 27.76 -2.22
N PRO A 14 20.89 28.30 -2.57
CA PRO A 14 22.17 27.89 -1.99
C PRO A 14 22.31 28.25 -0.50
N HIS A 15 21.37 29.01 0.05
CA HIS A 15 21.23 29.30 1.48
C HIS A 15 20.20 28.42 2.19
N PHE A 16 19.66 27.40 1.50
CA PHE A 16 18.72 26.48 2.12
C PHE A 16 19.42 25.72 3.25
N ASN A 17 18.94 25.96 4.47
CA ASN A 17 19.55 25.48 5.69
C ASN A 17 19.68 23.94 5.63
N GLU A 18 20.92 23.43 5.65
CA GLU A 18 21.25 22.01 5.49
C GLU A 18 20.44 21.12 6.45
N VAL A 19 20.10 21.66 7.63
CA VAL A 19 19.26 21.03 8.63
C VAL A 19 17.82 20.84 8.14
N ILE A 20 17.21 21.86 7.51
CA ILE A 20 15.85 21.77 6.98
C ILE A 20 15.79 20.79 5.83
N ASN A 21 16.80 20.81 4.96
CA ASN A 21 16.95 19.86 3.87
C ASN A 21 16.93 18.43 4.43
N ARG A 22 17.80 18.15 5.41
CA ARG A 22 17.88 16.83 6.05
C ARG A 22 16.58 16.39 6.70
N ILE A 23 15.88 17.30 7.39
CA ILE A 23 14.58 17.00 8.02
C ILE A 23 13.53 16.65 6.95
N CYS A 24 13.41 17.45 5.90
CA CYS A 24 12.47 17.21 4.81
C CYS A 24 12.76 15.88 4.10
N GLY A 25 14.02 15.60 3.76
CA GLY A 25 14.41 14.34 3.13
C GLY A 25 14.13 13.12 4.01
N SER A 26 14.32 13.25 5.33
CA SER A 26 14.03 12.17 6.29
C SER A 26 12.53 11.91 6.42
N ILE A 27 11.72 12.95 6.54
CA ILE A 27 10.26 12.86 6.64
C ILE A 27 9.67 12.28 5.35
N LEU A 28 10.12 12.73 4.18
CA LEU A 28 9.63 12.24 2.91
C LEU A 28 9.94 10.74 2.71
N ASN A 29 11.17 10.31 3.01
CA ASN A 29 11.53 8.90 2.87
C ASN A 29 10.84 8.01 3.91
N ALA A 30 10.75 8.43 5.17
CA ALA A 30 10.02 7.68 6.20
C ALA A 30 8.51 7.62 5.91
N GLY A 31 7.94 8.72 5.43
CA GLY A 31 6.55 8.80 4.99
C GLY A 31 6.27 7.88 3.80
N TRP A 32 7.18 7.83 2.83
CA TRP A 32 7.10 6.89 1.71
C TRP A 32 7.09 5.44 2.19
N THR A 33 8.03 5.02 3.05
CA THR A 33 8.06 3.66 3.59
C THR A 33 6.79 3.32 4.37
N SER A 34 6.30 4.26 5.19
CA SER A 34 5.05 4.08 5.94
C SER A 34 3.84 3.93 5.01
N TYR A 35 3.79 4.71 3.93
CA TYR A 35 2.74 4.66 2.93
C TYR A 35 2.69 3.31 2.21
N VAL A 36 3.85 2.75 1.84
CA VAL A 36 3.93 1.42 1.22
C VAL A 36 3.42 0.34 2.18
N ALA A 37 3.86 0.36 3.45
CA ALA A 37 3.41 -0.58 4.46
C ALA A 37 1.89 -0.51 4.72
N LEU A 38 1.31 0.70 4.79
CA LEU A 38 -0.14 0.90 4.94
C LEU A 38 -0.91 0.41 3.70
N THR A 39 -0.36 0.62 2.50
CA THR A 39 -0.95 0.13 1.25
C THR A 39 -0.98 -1.40 1.21
N LEU A 40 0.09 -2.05 1.67
CA LEU A 40 0.14 -3.50 1.84
C LEU A 40 -0.93 -3.99 2.84
N LEU A 41 -1.06 -3.33 3.99
CA LEU A 41 -2.08 -3.70 4.98
C LEU A 41 -3.50 -3.56 4.40
N LEU A 42 -3.75 -2.51 3.63
CA LEU A 42 -5.02 -2.28 2.97
C LEU A 42 -5.32 -3.34 1.90
N SER A 43 -4.33 -3.74 1.09
CA SER A 43 -4.51 -4.76 0.07
C SER A 43 -4.82 -6.13 0.69
N LEU A 44 -4.14 -6.48 1.78
CA LEU A 44 -4.42 -7.70 2.55
C LEU A 44 -5.83 -7.68 3.17
N ASN A 45 -6.24 -6.55 3.74
CA ASN A 45 -7.58 -6.40 4.30
C ASN A 45 -8.68 -6.59 3.24
N ARG A 46 -8.49 -6.04 2.03
CA ARG A 46 -9.41 -6.24 0.90
C ARG A 46 -9.43 -7.71 0.45
N PHE A 47 -8.27 -8.34 0.33
CA PHE A 47 -8.17 -9.75 -0.02
C PHE A 47 -8.89 -10.65 1.00
N ALA A 48 -8.65 -10.43 2.30
CA ALA A 48 -9.32 -11.15 3.38
C ALA A 48 -10.85 -11.04 3.32
N THR A 49 -11.35 -9.83 3.05
CA THR A 49 -12.78 -9.55 2.93
C THR A 49 -13.39 -10.25 1.69
N LEU A 50 -12.67 -10.26 0.57
CA LEU A 50 -13.13 -10.88 -0.68
C LEU A 50 -13.18 -12.41 -0.59
N VAL A 51 -12.18 -13.03 0.03
CA VAL A 51 -12.12 -14.48 0.22
C VAL A 51 -13.21 -14.95 1.18
N GLY A 52 -13.68 -14.09 2.09
CA GLY A 52 -14.78 -14.39 3.01
C GLY A 52 -14.44 -15.50 4.03
N ASN A 53 -13.17 -15.86 4.18
CA ASN A 53 -12.75 -16.87 5.14
C ASN A 53 -12.80 -16.30 6.56
N LYS A 54 -13.61 -16.91 7.43
CA LYS A 54 -13.82 -16.46 8.82
C LYS A 54 -12.52 -16.33 9.62
N TRP A 55 -11.55 -17.22 9.37
CA TRP A 55 -10.24 -17.18 10.03
C TRP A 55 -9.42 -15.94 9.65
N ILE A 56 -9.39 -15.60 8.36
CA ILE A 56 -8.63 -14.46 7.85
C ILE A 56 -9.36 -13.16 8.20
N SER A 57 -10.69 -13.14 8.10
CA SER A 57 -11.51 -12.00 8.53
C SER A 57 -11.35 -11.71 10.02
N ALA A 58 -11.20 -12.73 10.87
CA ALA A 58 -10.93 -12.56 12.30
C ALA A 58 -9.56 -11.89 12.57
N LEU A 59 -8.54 -12.15 11.74
CA LEU A 59 -7.25 -11.46 11.86
C LEU A 59 -7.33 -9.97 11.51
N PHE A 60 -8.31 -9.56 10.72
CA PHE A 60 -8.59 -8.15 10.38
C PHE A 60 -9.71 -7.52 11.22
N THR A 61 -9.98 -8.07 12.40
CA THR A 61 -10.91 -7.46 13.37
C THR A 61 -10.34 -6.13 13.90
N GLY A 62 -11.19 -5.17 14.29
CA GLY A 62 -10.77 -3.80 14.63
C GLY A 62 -9.64 -3.67 15.67
N LYS A 63 -9.50 -4.63 16.60
CA LYS A 63 -8.40 -4.64 17.59
C LYS A 63 -7.05 -5.02 16.98
N THR A 64 -7.00 -6.08 16.17
CA THR A 64 -5.77 -6.54 15.51
C THR A 64 -5.36 -5.61 14.39
N LEU A 65 -6.33 -5.09 13.61
CA LEU A 65 -6.08 -4.08 12.59
C LEU A 65 -5.43 -2.82 13.19
N LYS A 66 -5.92 -2.34 14.34
CA LYS A 66 -5.30 -1.21 15.06
C LYS A 66 -3.85 -1.53 15.44
N GLY A 67 -3.58 -2.76 15.88
CA GLY A 67 -2.22 -3.24 16.15
C GLY A 67 -1.31 -3.18 14.92
N PHE A 68 -1.77 -3.67 13.77
CA PHE A 68 -1.01 -3.61 12.52
C PHE A 68 -0.74 -2.17 12.06
N VAL A 69 -1.74 -1.28 12.17
CA VAL A 69 -1.56 0.15 11.84
C VAL A 69 -0.50 0.77 12.75
N ILE A 70 -0.55 0.51 14.06
CA ILE A 70 0.48 0.99 15.01
C ILE A 70 1.85 0.42 14.63
N ALA A 71 1.95 -0.85 14.28
CA ALA A 71 3.21 -1.46 13.84
C ALA A 71 3.77 -0.79 12.57
N CYS A 72 2.92 -0.46 11.59
CA CYS A 72 3.33 0.31 10.40
C CYS A 72 3.88 1.69 10.76
N TRP A 73 3.25 2.39 11.72
CA TRP A 73 3.74 3.68 12.21
C TRP A 73 5.06 3.57 12.98
N VAL A 74 5.21 2.54 13.81
CA VAL A 74 6.48 2.27 14.52
C VAL A 74 7.59 1.97 13.52
N TRP A 75 7.30 1.17 12.48
CA TRP A 75 8.24 0.87 11.40
C TRP A 75 8.68 2.14 10.67
N GLY A 76 7.74 3.00 10.29
CA GLY A 76 8.03 4.32 9.74
C GLY A 76 8.85 5.20 10.66
N GLY A 77 8.54 5.19 11.96
CA GLY A 77 9.27 5.94 12.99
C GLY A 77 10.71 5.47 13.16
N ILE A 78 10.96 4.16 13.10
CA ILE A 78 12.32 3.61 13.14
C ILE A 78 13.15 4.12 11.96
N PHE A 79 12.58 4.12 10.75
CA PHE A 79 13.24 4.69 9.58
C PHE A 79 13.45 6.20 9.70
N LEU A 80 12.48 6.94 10.22
CA LEU A 80 12.63 8.38 10.46
C LEU A 80 13.81 8.67 11.40
N VAL A 81 13.90 7.98 12.53
CA VAL A 81 15.01 8.11 13.49
C VAL A 81 16.34 7.70 12.84
N ALA A 82 16.35 6.62 12.05
CA ALA A 82 17.53 6.18 11.33
C ALA A 82 18.03 7.22 10.29
N TYR A 83 17.11 7.94 9.64
CA TYR A 83 17.41 9.01 8.68
C TYR A 83 17.77 10.35 9.33
N MET A 84 17.29 10.62 10.54
CA MET A 84 17.70 11.81 11.32
C MET A 84 19.04 11.61 12.02
N GLY A 85 19.46 10.38 12.28
CA GLY A 85 20.72 10.06 12.97
C GLY A 85 21.98 10.49 12.19
N PRO A 86 23.11 10.76 12.88
CA PRO A 86 24.38 11.20 12.27
C PRO A 86 25.05 10.14 11.37
N THR A 87 24.53 8.92 11.38
CA THR A 87 25.01 7.79 10.57
C THR A 87 24.49 7.79 9.14
N LEU A 88 23.37 8.44 8.87
CA LEU A 88 22.76 8.55 7.55
C LEU A 88 22.27 9.98 7.35
N GLU A 89 22.92 10.75 6.48
CA GLU A 89 22.41 12.05 6.07
C GLU A 89 21.73 11.90 4.72
N ILE A 90 20.55 12.48 4.59
CA ILE A 90 19.83 12.53 3.33
C ILE A 90 20.01 13.95 2.79
N ARG A 91 20.87 14.10 1.78
CA ARG A 91 21.17 15.39 1.13
C ARG A 91 20.42 15.51 -0.19
N TYR A 92 19.73 16.63 -0.38
CA TYR A 92 19.07 16.94 -1.64
C TYR A 92 20.12 17.32 -2.69
N ILE A 93 20.05 16.69 -3.85
CA ILE A 93 20.85 17.06 -5.02
C ILE A 93 19.90 17.79 -5.98
N PRO A 94 20.01 19.13 -6.09
CA PRO A 94 19.11 19.93 -6.91
C PRO A 94 19.21 19.58 -8.40
N GLU A 95 20.40 19.16 -8.88
CA GLU A 95 20.62 18.76 -10.28
C GLU A 95 19.80 17.54 -10.71
N MET A 96 19.52 16.64 -9.77
CA MET A 96 18.78 15.39 -10.03
C MET A 96 17.37 15.44 -9.47
N LEU A 97 16.98 16.51 -8.75
CA LEU A 97 15.75 16.59 -7.95
C LEU A 97 15.56 15.35 -7.05
N THR A 98 16.66 14.75 -6.59
CA THR A 98 16.65 13.52 -5.80
C THR A 98 17.40 13.68 -4.50
N TRP A 99 16.98 12.89 -3.50
CA TRP A 99 17.64 12.79 -2.22
C TRP A 99 18.69 11.69 -2.26
N ARG A 100 19.95 12.03 -2.01
CA ARG A 100 21.05 11.07 -1.94
C ARG A 100 21.42 10.79 -0.50
N TYR A 101 21.63 9.52 -0.20
CA TYR A 101 22.22 9.06 1.06
C TYR A 101 23.70 9.45 1.07
N SER A 102 24.13 10.16 2.09
CA SER A 102 25.52 10.50 2.39
C SER A 102 25.78 10.23 3.87
N GLY A 103 26.70 9.34 4.21
CA GLY A 103 27.01 9.01 5.60
C GLY A 103 28.43 8.53 5.80
N ARG A 104 28.79 8.18 7.04
CA ARG A 104 30.07 7.53 7.32
C ARG A 104 30.02 6.08 6.82
N GLN A 105 30.91 5.74 5.89
CA GLN A 105 31.17 4.34 5.52
C GLN A 105 31.76 3.62 6.74
N PRO A 106 31.28 2.43 7.15
CA PRO A 106 30.48 1.46 6.38
C PRO A 106 28.97 1.41 6.68
N THR A 107 28.49 2.10 7.72
CA THR A 107 27.09 1.99 8.20
C THR A 107 26.07 2.46 7.17
N GLU A 108 26.43 3.46 6.35
CA GLU A 108 25.59 3.98 5.27
C GLU A 108 25.17 2.90 4.27
N ARG A 109 26.11 2.05 3.87
CA ARG A 109 25.88 1.01 2.86
C ARG A 109 24.90 -0.04 3.38
N ILE A 110 25.01 -0.39 4.65
CA ILE A 110 24.15 -1.40 5.30
C ILE A 110 22.71 -0.88 5.38
N VAL A 111 22.50 0.33 5.92
CA VAL A 111 21.16 0.90 6.07
C VAL A 111 20.50 1.12 4.72
N ARG A 112 21.26 1.58 3.72
CA ARG A 112 20.76 1.73 2.35
C ARG A 112 20.33 0.38 1.75
N HIS A 113 21.12 -0.68 1.95
CA HIS A 113 20.74 -2.02 1.47
C HIS A 113 19.48 -2.52 2.17
N ILE A 114 19.37 -2.35 3.49
CA ILE A 114 18.18 -2.74 4.26
C ILE A 114 16.94 -1.99 3.73
N ALA A 115 17.04 -0.67 3.55
CA ALA A 115 15.92 0.14 3.05
C ALA A 115 15.49 -0.25 1.63
N ILE A 116 16.44 -0.56 0.74
CA ILE A 116 16.12 -0.99 -0.62
C ILE A 116 15.48 -2.38 -0.61
N ILE A 117 16.04 -3.33 0.15
CA ILE A 117 15.51 -4.69 0.25
C ILE A 117 14.11 -4.68 0.88
N SER A 118 13.90 -3.90 1.94
CA SER A 118 12.59 -3.79 2.58
C SER A 118 11.56 -3.20 1.61
N ALA A 119 11.90 -2.14 0.88
CA ALA A 119 11.02 -1.54 -0.11
C ALA A 119 10.67 -2.52 -1.25
N ILE A 120 11.65 -3.24 -1.79
CA ILE A 120 11.43 -4.25 -2.84
C ILE A 120 10.50 -5.35 -2.32
N LEU A 121 10.73 -5.84 -1.10
CA LEU A 121 9.93 -6.90 -0.50
C LEU A 121 8.48 -6.43 -0.26
N GLU A 122 8.28 -5.24 0.31
CA GLU A 122 6.96 -4.68 0.53
C GLU A 122 6.18 -4.47 -0.80
N ILE A 123 6.84 -3.95 -1.84
CA ILE A 123 6.24 -3.78 -3.17
C ILE A 123 5.91 -5.14 -3.80
N ALA A 124 6.83 -6.10 -3.74
CA ALA A 124 6.62 -7.43 -4.31
C ALA A 124 5.44 -8.16 -3.64
N VAL A 125 5.37 -8.13 -2.30
CA VAL A 125 4.24 -8.72 -1.56
C VAL A 125 2.95 -8.00 -1.91
N THR A 126 2.96 -6.67 -1.99
CA THR A 126 1.77 -5.89 -2.38
C THR A 126 1.29 -6.27 -3.77
N ALA A 127 2.21 -6.39 -4.74
CA ALA A 127 1.89 -6.81 -6.10
C ALA A 127 1.31 -8.23 -6.15
N LEU A 128 1.87 -9.17 -5.38
CA LEU A 128 1.34 -10.53 -5.27
C LEU A 128 -0.07 -10.56 -4.69
N VAL A 129 -0.35 -9.78 -3.65
CA VAL A 129 -1.70 -9.70 -3.04
C VAL A 129 -2.72 -9.10 -4.02
N TYR A 130 -2.34 -8.05 -4.74
CA TYR A 130 -3.20 -7.48 -5.79
C TYR A 130 -3.43 -8.46 -6.94
N PHE A 131 -2.39 -9.17 -7.39
CA PHE A 131 -2.51 -10.18 -8.42
C PHE A 131 -3.45 -11.31 -7.97
N ALA A 132 -3.29 -11.83 -6.75
CA ALA A 132 -4.19 -12.83 -6.17
C ALA A 132 -5.63 -12.33 -6.07
N THR A 133 -5.82 -11.07 -5.67
CA THR A 133 -7.14 -10.42 -5.63
C THR A 133 -7.78 -10.36 -7.02
N PHE A 134 -7.02 -9.95 -8.04
CA PHE A 134 -7.47 -9.88 -9.42
C PHE A 134 -7.87 -11.27 -9.94
N VAL A 135 -7.01 -12.27 -9.76
CA VAL A 135 -7.28 -13.66 -10.16
C VAL A 135 -8.54 -14.20 -9.48
N PHE A 136 -8.72 -13.95 -8.18
CA PHE A 136 -9.93 -14.34 -7.45
C PHE A 136 -11.19 -13.69 -8.02
N LEU A 137 -11.15 -12.39 -8.34
CA LEU A 137 -12.26 -11.69 -8.96
C LEU A 137 -12.57 -12.23 -10.36
N CYS A 138 -11.55 -12.51 -11.18
CA CYS A 138 -11.73 -13.13 -12.49
C CYS A 138 -12.40 -14.50 -12.38
N PHE A 139 -11.95 -15.37 -11.48
CA PHE A 139 -12.59 -16.67 -11.25
C PHE A 139 -14.05 -16.54 -10.80
N LYS A 140 -14.31 -15.64 -9.84
CA LYS A 140 -15.69 -15.39 -9.37
C LYS A 140 -16.59 -14.89 -10.50
N GLN A 141 -16.11 -13.97 -11.33
CA GLN A 141 -16.86 -13.42 -12.45
C GLN A 141 -17.07 -14.46 -13.56
N LEU A 142 -16.08 -15.33 -13.81
CA LEU A 142 -16.21 -16.46 -14.73
C LEU A 142 -17.24 -17.49 -14.23
N CYS A 143 -17.28 -17.77 -12.92
CA CYS A 143 -18.28 -18.66 -12.32
C CYS A 143 -19.70 -18.06 -12.36
N ILE A 144 -19.85 -16.74 -12.27
CA ILE A 144 -21.15 -16.06 -12.39
C ILE A 144 -21.61 -16.01 -13.86
N HIS A 145 -20.68 -15.82 -14.80
CA HIS A 145 -21.00 -15.77 -16.23
C HIS A 145 -20.98 -17.12 -16.94
N ALA A 146 -20.56 -18.21 -16.29
CA ALA A 146 -20.83 -19.56 -16.77
C ALA A 146 -22.35 -19.76 -16.71
N PRO A 147 -23.08 -19.65 -17.84
CA PRO A 147 -24.47 -20.03 -17.83
C PRO A 147 -24.44 -21.54 -17.60
N LEU A 148 -25.06 -21.99 -16.51
CA LEU A 148 -25.58 -23.34 -16.48
C LEU A 148 -26.37 -23.51 -17.79
N GLN A 149 -25.82 -24.27 -18.74
CA GLN A 149 -26.63 -24.81 -19.83
C GLN A 149 -27.83 -25.47 -19.13
N PRO A 150 -29.07 -25.05 -19.42
CA PRO A 150 -30.22 -25.73 -18.86
C PRO A 150 -30.20 -27.14 -19.42
N ALA A 151 -29.90 -28.10 -18.55
CA ALA A 151 -30.23 -29.49 -18.80
C ALA A 151 -31.72 -29.52 -19.14
N ASN A 152 -32.01 -29.96 -20.35
CA ASN A 152 -33.32 -30.26 -20.89
C ASN A 152 -34.21 -30.91 -19.81
N CYS A 153 -35.10 -30.13 -19.21
CA CYS A 153 -36.15 -30.62 -18.33
C CYS A 153 -37.48 -30.14 -18.89
N ASN A 154 -38.06 -30.99 -19.75
CA ASN A 154 -39.50 -31.01 -20.00
C ASN A 154 -40.23 -31.14 -18.64
N GLY A 155 -40.90 -30.08 -18.18
CA GLY A 155 -41.71 -30.09 -16.96
C GLY A 155 -42.39 -28.73 -16.72
N PRO A 156 -43.62 -28.68 -16.18
CA PRO A 156 -44.63 -27.69 -16.56
C PRO A 156 -44.46 -26.30 -15.93
N ARG A 157 -44.93 -25.29 -16.67
CA ARG A 157 -45.02 -23.87 -16.28
C ARG A 157 -45.75 -23.69 -14.95
N VAL A 158 -45.04 -23.15 -13.96
CA VAL A 158 -45.65 -22.62 -12.74
C VAL A 158 -45.53 -21.10 -12.72
N GLY A 159 -46.66 -20.44 -12.96
CA GLY A 159 -47.16 -19.35 -12.11
C GLY A 159 -46.44 -18.00 -12.15
N THR A 160 -46.70 -17.23 -13.19
CA THR A 160 -46.43 -15.78 -13.35
C THR A 160 -47.18 -14.87 -12.36
N ARG A 161 -47.31 -15.24 -11.07
CA ARG A 161 -48.13 -14.51 -10.08
C ARG A 161 -47.35 -13.75 -8.99
N GLU A 162 -46.07 -14.02 -8.78
CA GLU A 162 -45.30 -13.34 -7.73
C GLU A 162 -44.70 -11.99 -8.17
N LEU A 163 -44.66 -11.70 -9.48
CA LEU A 163 -44.05 -10.47 -10.01
C LEU A 163 -44.97 -9.22 -9.96
N GLN A 164 -46.24 -9.36 -9.54
CA GLN A 164 -47.20 -8.23 -9.50
C GLN A 164 -47.29 -7.54 -8.13
N ILE A 165 -46.64 -8.04 -7.08
CA ILE A 165 -46.81 -7.51 -5.71
C ILE A 165 -45.80 -6.40 -5.35
N LEU A 166 -44.75 -6.17 -6.15
CA LEU A 166 -43.68 -5.21 -5.83
C LEU A 166 -43.71 -3.89 -6.64
N ILE A 167 -44.78 -3.62 -7.40
CA ILE A 167 -44.96 -2.37 -8.18
C ILE A 167 -46.06 -1.45 -7.56
N GLN A 168 -46.61 -1.79 -6.40
CA GLN A 168 -47.65 -0.98 -5.73
C GLN A 168 -47.36 -0.59 -4.26
N VAL A 169 -46.11 -0.26 -3.94
CA VAL A 169 -45.81 0.49 -2.70
C VAL A 169 -44.90 1.67 -3.02
#